data_AF-A0A2M9BQX7-F1
#
_entry.id   AF-A0A2M9BQX7-F1
#
_cell.length_a   1.000
_cell.length_b   1.000
_cell.length_c   1.000
_cell.angle_alpha   90.00
_cell.angle_beta   90.00
_cell.angle_gamma   90.00
#
_symmetry.space_group_name_H-M   'P 1'
#
loop_
_entity.id
_entity.type
_entity.pdbx_description
1 polymer ?
#
loop_
_entity_poly.entity_id
_entity_poly.type
_entity_poly.pdbx_seq_one_letter_code
_entity_poly.pdbx_strand_id
1 'polypeptide(L)'
;MLSIRYIPAIVPAPILVPLIRNAMSADSNQPPATPRSEDEVLADPRLHEWLQRYHPLFHESCLKSYAQLLHELHHHGKNYEASLEYLLHQHDKAAAEALWLLQHQKLFDLECQWRAGLVAVPGAQLSSNFEDWHDDIQACPVLSPISDDEVAVLDAFLAESDEPDALDLGNPTHDFWLHRRYPHMRDADWDEQQDLTEFTQFWDQHRGTGYLRQLPDPRGEQEAHYEMAARAEQRRRNPPPPAAAADPRPHVPTYGAEFDDLAREWLRRFEPAVNLRQFEAKLQMAERLEGNDDTDLEVALERLKDAGPGLVPIQAHADWRQGIIEASNRYYLDQVRAALPHVYDAYCQREQLGIRQAPVAERRRRKRAATHFDWQQEIIREGRRALGEPDDLDF
;
A
#
# COMPACT_ATOMS: atom_id res chain seq x y z
N MET A 1 -35.54 -40.06 -19.24
CA MET A 1 -36.21 -39.16 -18.28
C MET A 1 -35.15 -38.55 -17.39
N LEU A 2 -34.63 -37.39 -17.80
CA LEU A 2 -33.65 -36.59 -17.06
C LEU A 2 -34.33 -35.27 -16.74
N SER A 3 -34.47 -34.98 -15.45
CA SER A 3 -35.16 -33.81 -14.92
C SER A 3 -34.19 -32.62 -14.91
N ILE A 4 -34.44 -31.67 -15.80
CA ILE A 4 -33.75 -30.38 -15.88
C ILE A 4 -34.30 -29.50 -14.75
N ARG A 5 -33.46 -29.15 -13.76
CA ARG A 5 -33.79 -28.14 -12.77
C ARG A 5 -33.60 -26.76 -13.39
N TYR A 6 -34.69 -25.99 -13.39
CA TYR A 6 -34.80 -24.62 -13.84
C TYR A 6 -34.15 -23.69 -12.79
N ILE A 7 -33.14 -22.91 -13.18
CA ILE A 7 -32.61 -21.78 -12.41
C ILE A 7 -33.24 -20.52 -13.03
N PRO A 8 -33.99 -19.68 -12.29
CA PRO A 8 -34.53 -18.47 -12.88
C PRO A 8 -33.41 -17.45 -13.12
N ALA A 9 -33.37 -16.93 -14.34
CA ALA A 9 -32.44 -15.93 -14.81
C ALA A 9 -32.49 -14.67 -13.95
N ILE A 10 -31.33 -14.24 -13.44
CA ILE A 10 -31.10 -12.87 -12.97
C ILE A 10 -31.02 -12.01 -14.24
N VAL A 11 -32.04 -11.18 -14.45
CA VAL A 11 -32.07 -10.19 -15.53
C VAL A 11 -31.08 -9.06 -15.15
N PRO A 12 -30.10 -8.70 -16.00
CA PRO A 12 -29.25 -7.55 -15.73
C PRO A 12 -30.08 -6.27 -15.91
N ALA A 13 -30.26 -5.52 -14.83
CA ALA A 13 -30.87 -4.19 -14.90
C ALA A 13 -29.90 -3.20 -15.58
N PRO A 14 -30.38 -2.32 -16.48
CA PRO A 14 -29.53 -1.38 -17.19
C PRO A 14 -29.12 -0.20 -16.30
N ILE A 15 -27.82 0.08 -16.30
CA ILE A 15 -27.12 1.38 -16.14
C ILE A 15 -28.02 2.52 -15.62
N LEU A 16 -28.05 2.69 -14.29
CA LEU A 16 -28.65 3.83 -13.57
C LEU A 16 -27.57 4.86 -13.17
N VAL A 17 -26.74 5.26 -14.13
CA VAL A 17 -25.63 6.22 -13.89
C VAL A 17 -26.05 7.69 -13.66
N PRO A 18 -27.21 8.23 -14.12
CA PRO A 18 -27.45 9.67 -13.95
C PRO A 18 -28.02 10.09 -12.58
N LEU A 19 -28.56 9.16 -11.78
CA LEU A 19 -29.41 9.51 -10.63
C LEU A 19 -28.66 9.74 -9.31
N ILE A 20 -27.39 9.32 -9.21
CA ILE A 20 -26.65 9.30 -7.93
C ILE A 20 -25.85 10.59 -7.70
N ARG A 21 -25.58 11.40 -8.74
CA ARG A 21 -24.74 12.61 -8.63
C ARG A 21 -25.30 13.71 -7.71
N ASN A 22 -26.61 13.67 -7.39
CA ASN A 22 -27.28 14.71 -6.60
C ASN A 22 -27.58 14.34 -5.14
N ALA A 23 -27.27 13.11 -4.68
CA ALA A 23 -27.64 12.66 -3.33
C ALA A 23 -26.52 12.78 -2.28
N MET A 24 -25.27 13.08 -2.68
CA MET A 24 -24.11 13.07 -1.78
C MET A 24 -23.83 14.41 -1.08
N SER A 25 -24.85 15.26 -0.87
CA SER A 25 -24.65 16.57 -0.23
C SER A 25 -25.81 16.92 0.71
N ALA A 26 -25.83 16.28 1.88
CA ALA A 26 -26.14 16.86 3.19
C ALA A 26 -26.38 15.72 4.22
N ASP A 27 -25.84 15.89 5.43
CA ASP A 27 -26.03 15.05 6.64
C ASP A 27 -25.25 13.72 6.74
N SER A 28 -23.93 13.81 6.95
CA SER A 28 -23.07 12.65 7.26
C SER A 28 -22.56 12.59 8.71
N ASN A 29 -23.20 13.27 9.68
CA ASN A 29 -22.66 13.36 11.04
C ASN A 29 -23.60 12.94 12.18
N GLN A 30 -24.65 12.15 11.90
CA GLN A 30 -25.40 11.45 12.94
C GLN A 30 -24.81 10.05 13.18
N PRO A 31 -24.66 9.60 14.45
CA PRO A 31 -24.34 8.20 14.72
C PRO A 31 -25.41 7.32 14.07
N PRO A 32 -25.05 6.17 13.47
CA PRO A 32 -26.03 5.33 12.82
C PRO A 32 -27.05 4.89 13.86
N ALA A 33 -28.31 5.27 13.65
CA ALA A 33 -29.42 4.83 14.50
C ALA A 33 -29.38 3.29 14.58
N THR A 34 -29.63 2.75 15.78
CA THR A 34 -29.75 1.31 15.99
C THR A 34 -30.72 0.74 14.93
N PRO A 35 -30.37 -0.35 14.22
CA PRO A 35 -31.24 -0.88 13.20
C PRO A 35 -32.53 -1.36 13.88
N ARG A 36 -33.67 -1.13 13.23
CA ARG A 36 -34.96 -1.61 13.72
C ARG A 36 -34.90 -3.13 13.88
N SER A 37 -35.45 -3.64 14.98
CA SER A 37 -35.48 -5.09 15.21
C SER A 37 -36.45 -5.79 14.24
N GLU A 38 -36.28 -7.10 14.05
CA GLU A 38 -37.21 -7.90 13.24
C GLU A 38 -38.66 -7.75 13.74
N ASP A 39 -38.85 -7.80 15.06
CA ASP A 39 -40.17 -7.61 15.69
C ASP A 39 -40.77 -6.23 15.40
N GLU A 40 -39.96 -5.18 15.39
CA GLU A 40 -40.40 -3.82 15.05
C GLU A 40 -40.79 -3.67 13.58
N VAL A 41 -40.12 -4.40 12.68
CA VAL A 41 -40.44 -4.41 11.24
C VAL A 41 -41.71 -5.24 10.98
N LEU A 42 -41.83 -6.39 11.63
CA LEU A 42 -43.01 -7.28 11.58
C LEU A 42 -44.26 -6.67 12.23
N ALA A 43 -44.11 -5.71 13.14
CA ALA A 43 -45.23 -5.01 13.74
C ALA A 43 -45.65 -3.74 12.98
N ASP A 44 -44.94 -3.32 11.92
CA ASP A 44 -45.18 -2.02 11.27
C ASP A 44 -46.45 -2.04 10.39
N PRO A 45 -47.54 -1.34 10.79
CA PRO A 45 -48.80 -1.39 10.06
C PRO A 45 -48.69 -0.76 8.66
N ARG A 46 -47.75 0.18 8.46
CA ARG A 46 -47.55 0.84 7.15
C ARG A 46 -47.01 -0.14 6.12
N LEU A 47 -46.11 -1.04 6.54
CA LEU A 47 -45.55 -2.07 5.66
C LEU A 47 -46.60 -3.12 5.31
N HIS A 48 -47.43 -3.51 6.28
CA HIS A 48 -48.54 -4.44 6.05
C HIS A 48 -49.59 -3.88 5.09
N GLU A 49 -50.00 -2.62 5.27
CA GLU A 49 -50.90 -1.92 4.37
C GLU A 49 -50.32 -1.88 2.95
N TRP A 50 -49.04 -1.54 2.81
CA TRP A 50 -48.38 -1.48 1.51
C TRP A 50 -48.32 -2.84 0.81
N LEU A 51 -48.14 -3.92 1.58
CA LEU A 51 -48.04 -5.30 1.10
C LEU A 51 -49.38 -5.91 0.66
N GLN A 52 -50.54 -5.32 1.00
CA GLN A 52 -51.88 -5.85 0.63
C GLN A 52 -52.08 -6.06 -0.88
N ARG A 53 -51.29 -5.37 -1.72
CA ARG A 53 -51.31 -5.54 -3.18
C ARG A 53 -50.64 -6.84 -3.67
N TYR A 54 -49.87 -7.50 -2.81
CA TYR A 54 -49.12 -8.73 -3.11
C TYR A 54 -49.74 -9.94 -2.40
N HIS A 55 -49.34 -11.14 -2.84
CA HIS A 55 -49.88 -12.39 -2.30
C HIS A 55 -49.50 -12.58 -0.81
N PRO A 56 -50.48 -12.82 0.10
CA PRO A 56 -50.26 -12.87 1.55
C PRO A 56 -49.21 -13.88 2.03
N LEU A 57 -49.05 -15.00 1.31
CA LEU A 57 -48.09 -16.05 1.63
C LEU A 57 -46.64 -15.54 1.79
N PHE A 58 -46.27 -14.44 1.12
CA PHE A 58 -44.89 -13.92 1.13
C PHE A 58 -44.70 -12.71 2.04
N HIS A 59 -45.75 -12.20 2.69
CA HIS A 59 -45.68 -10.96 3.47
C HIS A 59 -44.66 -11.07 4.62
N GLU A 60 -44.80 -12.10 5.46
CA GLU A 60 -43.90 -12.31 6.60
C GLU A 60 -42.45 -12.53 6.13
N SER A 61 -42.24 -13.37 5.12
CA SER A 61 -40.89 -13.61 4.56
C SER A 61 -40.27 -12.33 4.00
N CYS A 62 -41.05 -11.49 3.31
CA CYS A 62 -40.57 -10.21 2.77
C CYS A 62 -40.15 -9.26 3.90
N LEU A 63 -40.93 -9.18 4.99
CA LEU A 63 -40.62 -8.33 6.13
C LEU A 63 -39.39 -8.82 6.90
N LYS A 64 -39.22 -10.13 7.06
CA LYS A 64 -38.00 -10.73 7.64
C LYS A 64 -36.77 -10.43 6.79
N SER A 65 -36.85 -10.61 5.47
CA SER A 65 -35.75 -10.24 4.56
C SER A 65 -35.45 -8.73 4.59
N TYR A 66 -36.48 -7.89 4.74
CA TYR A 66 -36.28 -6.44 4.88
C TYR A 66 -35.60 -6.07 6.19
N ALA A 67 -35.96 -6.70 7.31
CA ALA A 67 -35.26 -6.51 8.60
C ALA A 67 -33.80 -6.93 8.52
N GLN A 68 -33.51 -8.09 7.89
CA GLN A 68 -32.16 -8.55 7.63
C GLN A 68 -31.35 -7.57 6.77
N LEU A 69 -31.95 -7.03 5.69
CA LEU A 69 -31.33 -6.00 4.86
C LEU A 69 -30.99 -4.74 5.66
N LEU A 70 -31.87 -4.28 6.55
CA LEU A 70 -31.58 -3.13 7.41
C LEU A 70 -30.41 -3.39 8.37
N HIS A 71 -30.30 -4.62 8.88
CA HIS A 71 -29.18 -5.03 9.71
C HIS A 71 -27.87 -5.06 8.92
N GLU A 72 -27.88 -5.64 7.72
CA GLU A 72 -26.73 -5.66 6.80
C GLU A 72 -26.29 -4.25 6.41
N LEU A 73 -27.22 -3.36 6.04
CA LEU A 73 -26.92 -1.97 5.72
C LEU A 73 -26.38 -1.19 6.93
N HIS A 74 -26.83 -1.48 8.14
CA HIS A 74 -26.29 -0.86 9.35
C HIS A 74 -24.83 -1.26 9.60
N HIS A 75 -24.48 -2.54 9.41
CA HIS A 75 -23.13 -3.05 9.67
C HIS A 75 -22.15 -2.86 8.50
N HIS A 76 -22.65 -2.94 7.27
CA HIS A 76 -21.84 -2.97 6.04
C HIS A 76 -22.14 -1.85 5.06
N GLY A 77 -23.18 -1.03 5.28
CA GLY A 77 -23.57 0.04 4.34
C GLY A 77 -22.44 1.00 4.00
N LYS A 78 -21.68 1.44 5.02
CA LYS A 78 -20.49 2.28 4.81
C LYS A 78 -19.41 1.58 3.99
N ASN A 79 -19.24 0.27 4.16
CA ASN A 79 -18.30 -0.50 3.35
C ASN A 79 -18.80 -0.60 1.91
N TYR A 80 -20.11 -0.78 1.68
CA TYR A 80 -20.67 -0.77 0.33
C TYR A 80 -20.49 0.58 -0.37
N GLU A 81 -20.74 1.69 0.34
CA GLU A 81 -20.49 3.05 -0.17
C GLU A 81 -19.02 3.25 -0.50
N ALA A 82 -18.11 2.87 0.40
CA ALA A 82 -16.67 2.98 0.19
C ALA A 82 -16.18 2.07 -0.95
N SER A 83 -16.68 0.84 -1.05
CA SER A 83 -16.37 -0.08 -2.15
C SER A 83 -16.87 0.47 -3.49
N LEU A 84 -18.06 1.06 -3.54
CA LEU A 84 -18.58 1.69 -4.75
C LEU A 84 -17.75 2.92 -5.15
N GLU A 85 -17.41 3.78 -4.20
CA GLU A 85 -16.53 4.92 -4.42
C GLU A 85 -15.16 4.47 -4.95
N TYR A 86 -14.59 3.43 -4.34
CA TYR A 86 -13.36 2.80 -4.81
C TYR A 86 -13.51 2.31 -6.25
N LEU A 87 -14.54 1.52 -6.57
CA LEU A 87 -14.72 1.01 -7.94
C LEU A 87 -14.88 2.12 -8.99
N LEU A 88 -15.53 3.22 -8.63
CA LEU A 88 -15.74 4.36 -9.52
C LEU A 88 -14.49 5.22 -9.73
N HIS A 89 -13.60 5.29 -8.74
CA HIS A 89 -12.47 6.22 -8.73
C HIS A 89 -11.10 5.56 -8.57
N GLN A 90 -11.01 4.23 -8.57
CA GLN A 90 -9.77 3.49 -8.36
C GLN A 90 -8.68 3.89 -9.35
N HIS A 91 -9.00 4.05 -10.64
CA HIS A 91 -8.02 4.41 -11.66
C HIS A 91 -7.58 5.88 -11.52
N ASP A 92 -8.49 6.79 -11.22
CA ASP A 92 -8.17 8.20 -10.93
C ASP A 92 -7.24 8.30 -9.70
N LYS A 93 -7.54 7.50 -8.67
CA LYS A 93 -6.76 7.44 -7.44
C LYS A 93 -5.37 6.86 -7.71
N ALA A 94 -5.28 5.75 -8.43
CA ALA A 94 -4.01 5.13 -8.80
C ALA A 94 -3.17 6.07 -9.67
N ALA A 95 -3.77 6.77 -10.64
CA ALA A 95 -3.08 7.78 -11.44
C ALA A 95 -2.58 8.95 -10.57
N ALA A 96 -3.37 9.39 -9.59
CA ALA A 96 -2.95 10.44 -8.66
C ALA A 96 -1.83 9.98 -7.73
N GLU A 97 -1.85 8.73 -7.28
CA GLU A 97 -0.77 8.11 -6.51
C GLU A 97 0.51 7.98 -7.37
N ALA A 98 0.37 7.60 -8.64
CA ALA A 98 1.46 7.51 -9.59
C ALA A 98 2.16 8.86 -9.87
N LEU A 99 1.42 9.99 -9.86
CA LEU A 99 2.05 11.31 -9.91
C LEU A 99 3.00 11.56 -8.73
N TRP A 100 2.73 10.98 -7.56
CA TRP A 100 3.62 11.13 -6.40
C TRP A 100 4.88 10.27 -6.51
N LEU A 101 4.88 9.17 -7.28
CA LEU A 101 6.12 8.44 -7.63
C LEU A 101 7.15 9.40 -8.25
N LEU A 102 6.71 10.28 -9.15
CA LEU A 102 7.58 11.28 -9.79
C LEU A 102 8.25 12.20 -8.76
N GLN A 103 7.49 12.69 -7.78
CA GLN A 103 8.05 13.57 -6.75
C GLN A 103 8.99 12.82 -5.81
N HIS A 104 8.65 11.58 -5.43
CA HIS A 104 9.55 10.72 -4.66
C HIS A 104 10.89 10.53 -5.39
N GLN A 105 10.84 10.23 -6.69
CA GLN A 105 12.06 10.06 -7.48
C GLN A 105 12.88 11.35 -7.59
N LYS A 106 12.23 12.49 -7.84
CA LYS A 106 12.91 13.80 -7.88
C LYS A 106 13.59 14.13 -6.56
N LEU A 107 12.95 13.79 -5.43
CA LEU A 107 13.53 14.00 -4.11
C LEU A 107 14.73 13.09 -3.87
N PHE A 108 14.66 11.84 -4.31
CA PHE A 108 15.77 10.90 -4.23
C PHE A 108 16.98 11.37 -5.06
N ASP A 109 16.74 11.78 -6.32
CA ASP A 109 17.78 12.35 -7.20
C ASP A 109 18.44 13.60 -6.58
N LEU A 110 17.63 14.47 -5.95
CA LEU A 110 18.10 15.66 -5.25
C LEU A 110 18.92 15.30 -4.01
N GLU A 111 18.47 14.30 -3.25
CA GLU A 111 19.18 13.79 -2.08
C GLU A 111 20.56 13.24 -2.46
N CYS A 112 20.65 12.38 -3.48
CA CYS A 112 21.94 11.83 -3.94
C CYS A 112 22.94 12.94 -4.26
N GLN A 113 22.50 14.01 -4.94
CA GLN A 113 23.36 15.16 -5.24
C GLN A 113 23.73 15.96 -3.99
N TRP A 114 22.79 16.15 -3.06
CA TRP A 114 23.04 16.88 -1.81
C TRP A 114 24.04 16.14 -0.93
N ARG A 115 23.87 14.83 -0.78
CA ARG A 115 24.77 13.91 -0.06
C ARG A 115 26.18 13.92 -0.62
N ALA A 116 26.29 13.97 -1.95
CA ALA A 116 27.55 14.11 -2.67
C ALA A 116 28.17 15.52 -2.58
N GLY A 117 27.49 16.48 -1.97
CA GLY A 117 27.95 17.87 -1.85
C GLY A 117 27.89 18.66 -3.16
N LEU A 118 27.18 18.17 -4.17
CA LEU A 118 27.05 18.82 -5.49
C LEU A 118 26.06 19.98 -5.47
N VAL A 119 25.05 19.91 -4.60
CA VAL A 119 23.98 20.92 -4.48
C VAL A 119 23.74 21.29 -3.02
N ALA A 120 23.32 22.53 -2.80
CA ALA A 120 22.78 22.97 -1.51
C ALA A 120 21.25 22.96 -1.59
N VAL A 121 20.61 22.36 -0.59
CA VAL A 121 19.14 22.26 -0.51
C VAL A 121 18.66 23.09 0.68
N PRO A 122 17.87 24.15 0.47
CA PRO A 122 17.38 24.99 1.56
C PRO A 122 16.61 24.17 2.61
N GLY A 123 17.02 24.31 3.87
CA GLY A 123 16.41 23.59 4.99
C GLY A 123 16.88 22.14 5.18
N ALA A 124 17.72 21.60 4.29
CA ALA A 124 18.38 20.31 4.51
C ALA A 124 19.63 20.50 5.39
N GLN A 125 19.66 19.83 6.52
CA GLN A 125 20.81 19.78 7.42
C GLN A 125 21.32 18.35 7.59
N LEU A 126 20.41 17.38 7.61
CA LEU A 126 20.67 15.95 7.75
C LEU A 126 19.88 15.17 6.70
N SER A 127 20.32 13.95 6.44
CA SER A 127 19.62 12.99 5.57
C SER A 127 18.18 12.74 6.03
N SER A 128 17.92 12.75 7.34
CA SER A 128 16.57 12.65 7.90
C SER A 128 15.61 13.78 7.49
N ASN A 129 16.09 14.94 7.02
CA ASN A 129 15.21 15.94 6.42
C ASN A 129 14.54 15.40 5.15
N PHE A 130 15.27 14.63 4.33
CA PHE A 130 14.72 13.99 3.14
C PHE A 130 13.76 12.86 3.50
N GLU A 131 14.01 12.12 4.58
CA GLU A 131 13.05 11.13 5.10
C GLU A 131 11.72 11.78 5.50
N ASP A 132 11.78 12.86 6.27
CA ASP A 132 10.59 13.64 6.66
C ASP A 132 9.87 14.22 5.43
N TRP A 133 10.60 14.58 4.37
CA TRP A 133 10.02 15.06 3.12
C TRP A 133 9.41 13.96 2.26
N HIS A 134 9.96 12.74 2.22
CA HIS A 134 9.30 11.60 1.56
C HIS A 134 8.02 11.21 2.30
N ASP A 135 8.03 11.24 3.63
CA ASP A 135 6.85 11.00 4.47
C ASP A 135 5.68 11.97 4.18
N ASP A 136 5.99 13.14 3.61
CA ASP A 136 5.04 14.21 3.29
C ASP A 136 5.29 14.78 1.87
N ILE A 137 5.47 13.89 0.90
CA ILE A 137 5.94 14.25 -0.46
C ILE A 137 5.05 15.30 -1.15
N GLN A 138 3.75 15.26 -0.87
CA GLN A 138 2.75 16.14 -1.49
C GLN A 138 2.88 17.60 -1.04
N ALA A 139 3.52 17.82 0.12
CA ALA A 139 3.79 19.14 0.69
C ALA A 139 5.30 19.47 0.69
N CYS A 140 6.12 18.70 -0.03
CA CYS A 140 7.56 18.85 -0.03
C CYS A 140 7.96 20.27 -0.50
N PRO A 141 8.70 21.04 0.32
CA PRO A 141 8.95 22.45 0.04
C PRO A 141 10.10 22.70 -0.96
N VAL A 142 10.89 21.67 -1.29
CA VAL A 142 12.14 21.82 -2.05
C VAL A 142 12.03 21.31 -3.50
N LEU A 143 10.90 20.73 -3.87
CA LEU A 143 10.69 20.20 -5.23
C LEU A 143 9.98 21.22 -6.11
N SER A 144 10.32 21.20 -7.40
CA SER A 144 9.52 21.84 -8.42
C SER A 144 8.21 21.08 -8.62
N PRO A 145 7.13 21.76 -9.07
CA PRO A 145 5.93 21.09 -9.53
C PRO A 145 6.25 20.04 -10.61
N ILE A 146 5.39 19.04 -10.74
CA ILE A 146 5.48 18.03 -11.80
C ILE A 146 5.32 18.72 -13.15
N SER A 147 6.17 18.37 -14.11
CA SER A 147 6.17 18.89 -15.47
C SER A 147 5.61 17.90 -16.50
N ASP A 148 5.20 18.41 -17.66
CA ASP A 148 4.62 17.60 -18.73
C ASP A 148 5.58 16.49 -19.22
N ASP A 149 6.88 16.80 -19.31
CA ASP A 149 7.91 15.83 -19.69
C ASP A 149 8.04 14.69 -18.68
N GLU A 150 7.85 14.97 -17.39
CA GLU A 150 7.88 13.96 -16.32
C GLU A 150 6.63 13.07 -16.37
N VAL A 151 5.47 13.65 -16.66
CA VAL A 151 4.23 12.89 -16.89
C VAL A 151 4.35 12.00 -18.13
N ALA A 152 5.01 12.47 -19.18
CA ALA A 152 5.26 11.66 -20.38
C ALA A 152 6.14 10.43 -20.08
N VAL A 153 7.12 10.54 -19.17
CA VAL A 153 7.91 9.39 -18.70
C VAL A 153 7.04 8.41 -17.93
N LEU A 154 6.14 8.90 -17.06
CA LEU A 154 5.21 8.05 -16.33
C LEU A 154 4.22 7.34 -17.27
N ASP A 155 3.69 8.02 -18.29
CA ASP A 155 2.83 7.37 -19.29
C ASP A 155 3.58 6.28 -20.07
N ALA A 156 4.84 6.52 -20.42
CA ALA A 156 5.68 5.52 -21.08
C ALA A 156 5.93 4.31 -20.16
N PHE A 157 6.21 4.53 -18.88
CA PHE A 157 6.37 3.45 -17.90
C PHE A 157 5.10 2.59 -17.80
N LEU A 158 3.95 3.23 -17.64
CA LEU A 158 2.66 2.53 -17.58
C LEU A 158 2.34 1.77 -18.88
N ALA A 159 2.86 2.21 -20.02
CA ALA A 159 2.67 1.55 -21.31
C ALA A 159 3.49 0.26 -21.44
N GLU A 160 4.65 0.21 -20.80
CA GLU A 160 5.61 -0.90 -20.88
C GLU A 160 5.44 -1.90 -19.73
N SER A 161 4.91 -1.46 -18.59
CA SER A 161 4.64 -2.30 -17.43
C SER A 161 3.50 -3.31 -17.68
N ASP A 162 3.65 -4.49 -17.09
CA ASP A 162 2.66 -5.58 -17.05
C ASP A 162 2.22 -5.94 -15.62
N GLU A 163 2.80 -5.27 -14.61
CA GLU A 163 2.53 -5.49 -13.19
C GLU A 163 1.95 -4.21 -12.54
N PRO A 164 0.65 -4.19 -12.16
CA PRO A 164 0.05 -3.06 -11.47
C PRO A 164 0.72 -2.73 -10.13
N ASP A 165 1.30 -3.73 -9.48
CA ASP A 165 2.01 -3.60 -8.21
C ASP A 165 3.30 -2.77 -8.37
N ALA A 166 3.82 -2.60 -9.58
CA ALA A 166 4.92 -1.68 -9.86
C ALA A 166 4.56 -0.19 -9.63
N LEU A 167 3.26 0.11 -9.48
CA LEU A 167 2.76 1.42 -9.06
C LEU A 167 2.61 1.57 -7.54
N ASP A 168 2.75 0.48 -6.78
CA ASP A 168 2.72 0.58 -5.33
C ASP A 168 3.94 1.39 -4.89
N LEU A 169 3.65 2.52 -4.23
CA LEU A 169 4.68 3.33 -3.59
C LEU A 169 5.37 2.55 -2.47
N GLY A 170 4.75 1.52 -1.91
CA GLY A 170 5.29 0.75 -0.80
C GLY A 170 5.67 1.68 0.35
N ASN A 171 6.96 1.69 0.70
CA ASN A 171 7.52 2.68 1.61
C ASN A 171 8.77 3.29 0.96
N PRO A 172 8.63 4.31 0.10
CA PRO A 172 9.76 4.86 -0.65
C PRO A 172 10.85 5.38 0.29
N THR A 173 10.45 5.91 1.44
CA THR A 173 11.37 6.33 2.50
C THR A 173 12.26 5.17 2.95
N HIS A 174 11.69 3.98 3.14
CA HIS A 174 12.41 2.78 3.55
C HIS A 174 13.24 2.19 2.41
N ASP A 175 12.70 2.10 1.20
CA ASP A 175 13.39 1.49 0.06
C ASP A 175 14.60 2.32 -0.36
N PHE A 176 14.43 3.65 -0.42
CA PHE A 176 15.55 4.56 -0.59
C PHE A 176 16.50 4.52 0.60
N TRP A 177 16.00 4.42 1.84
CA TRP A 177 16.87 4.26 3.02
C TRP A 177 17.72 2.99 2.99
N LEU A 178 17.16 1.87 2.53
CA LEU A 178 17.90 0.63 2.34
C LEU A 178 19.02 0.81 1.32
N HIS A 179 18.75 1.47 0.19
CA HIS A 179 19.79 1.83 -0.77
C HIS A 179 20.82 2.81 -0.17
N ARG A 180 20.40 3.78 0.66
CA ARG A 180 21.29 4.75 1.34
C ARG A 180 22.29 4.06 2.28
N ARG A 181 22.06 2.81 2.68
CA ARG A 181 22.82 2.20 3.78
C ARG A 181 24.27 1.90 3.36
N TYR A 182 25.18 2.33 4.23
CA TYR A 182 26.62 2.31 4.09
C TYR A 182 27.19 1.04 3.44
N PRO A 183 28.13 1.16 2.48
CA PRO A 183 28.80 0.02 1.85
C PRO A 183 29.43 -0.97 2.84
N HIS A 184 29.80 -0.52 4.04
CA HIS A 184 30.43 -1.35 5.09
C HIS A 184 29.43 -2.17 5.94
N MET A 185 28.12 -1.99 5.76
CA MET A 185 27.07 -2.83 6.36
C MET A 185 26.36 -3.71 5.31
N ARG A 186 26.81 -3.69 4.05
CA ARG A 186 26.49 -4.76 3.10
C ARG A 186 27.27 -6.00 3.54
N ASP A 187 26.66 -6.80 4.39
CA ASP A 187 27.18 -8.14 4.66
C ASP A 187 27.23 -8.91 3.32
N ALA A 188 28.27 -9.72 3.13
CA ALA A 188 28.50 -10.49 1.91
C ALA A 188 27.40 -11.53 1.60
N ASP A 189 26.49 -11.77 2.55
CA ASP A 189 25.38 -12.72 2.48
C ASP A 189 24.02 -12.05 2.20
N TRP A 190 23.99 -10.72 1.99
CA TRP A 190 22.77 -10.04 1.56
C TRP A 190 22.68 -10.12 0.05
N ASP A 191 21.59 -10.71 -0.45
CA ASP A 191 21.34 -10.85 -1.90
C ASP A 191 21.66 -9.53 -2.60
N GLU A 192 22.54 -9.61 -3.60
CA GLU A 192 23.00 -8.49 -4.43
C GLU A 192 21.87 -7.78 -5.22
N GLN A 193 20.61 -8.20 -5.00
CA GLN A 193 19.40 -7.87 -5.77
C GLN A 193 18.34 -7.12 -4.95
N GLN A 194 18.73 -6.25 -4.00
CA GLN A 194 17.85 -5.13 -3.65
C GLN A 194 17.95 -4.06 -4.73
N ASP A 195 17.41 -4.39 -5.90
CA ASP A 195 17.17 -3.43 -6.94
C ASP A 195 16.10 -2.43 -6.43
N LEU A 196 16.32 -1.13 -6.66
CA LEU A 196 15.29 -0.11 -6.43
C LEU A 196 14.03 -0.47 -7.24
N THR A 197 12.90 0.16 -6.89
CA THR A 197 11.63 -0.06 -7.58
C THR A 197 11.78 0.01 -9.10
N GLU A 198 10.97 -0.78 -9.82
CA GLU A 198 11.02 -0.83 -11.29
C GLU A 198 10.90 0.56 -11.92
N PHE A 199 10.01 1.39 -11.37
CA PHE A 199 9.87 2.77 -11.79
C PHE A 199 11.16 3.57 -11.65
N THR A 200 11.90 3.41 -10.56
CA THR A 200 13.19 4.10 -10.35
C THR A 200 14.20 3.71 -11.43
N GLN A 201 14.26 2.42 -11.76
CA GLN A 201 15.15 1.93 -12.82
C GLN A 201 14.73 2.47 -14.19
N PHE A 202 13.44 2.46 -14.49
CA PHE A 202 12.88 3.00 -15.72
C PHE A 202 13.17 4.49 -15.86
N TRP A 203 12.94 5.26 -14.79
CA TRP A 203 13.26 6.68 -14.70
C TRP A 203 14.73 6.94 -14.98
N ASP A 204 15.63 6.19 -14.33
CA ASP A 204 17.07 6.37 -14.48
C ASP A 204 17.56 6.11 -15.91
N GLN A 205 16.95 5.14 -16.60
CA GLN A 205 17.24 4.86 -18.00
C GLN A 205 16.72 5.97 -18.92
N HIS A 206 15.48 6.45 -18.69
CA HIS A 206 14.84 7.46 -19.54
C HIS A 206 15.38 8.87 -19.34
N ARG A 207 15.82 9.19 -18.12
CA ARG A 207 16.33 10.52 -17.73
C ARG A 207 17.85 10.56 -17.69
N GLY A 208 18.53 9.41 -17.80
CA GLY A 208 19.97 9.31 -17.72
C GLY A 208 20.51 9.63 -16.33
N THR A 209 19.72 9.46 -15.27
CA THR A 209 20.05 9.79 -13.88
C THR A 209 20.68 8.63 -13.12
N GLY A 210 20.83 7.44 -13.73
CA GLY A 210 21.42 6.28 -13.06
C GLY A 210 22.85 6.46 -12.52
N TYR A 211 23.59 7.48 -12.98
CA TYR A 211 24.90 7.86 -12.43
C TYR A 211 24.81 8.47 -11.02
N LEU A 212 23.66 9.07 -10.65
CA LEU A 212 23.45 9.67 -9.32
C LEU A 212 23.63 8.64 -8.20
N ARG A 213 23.30 7.38 -8.49
CA ARG A 213 23.45 6.23 -7.58
C ARG A 213 24.91 5.86 -7.31
N GLN A 214 25.83 6.32 -8.15
CA GLN A 214 27.27 6.05 -8.04
C GLN A 214 28.04 7.22 -7.42
N LEU A 215 27.34 8.30 -7.05
CA LEU A 215 27.97 9.44 -6.41
C LEU A 215 28.53 9.06 -5.03
N PRO A 216 29.66 9.67 -4.62
CA PRO A 216 30.17 9.49 -3.26
C PRO A 216 29.17 10.08 -2.24
N ASP A 217 29.22 9.57 -1.02
CA ASP A 217 28.32 9.97 0.07
C ASP A 217 29.06 10.50 1.31
N PRO A 218 29.83 11.61 1.18
CA PRO A 218 30.60 12.16 2.29
C PRO A 218 29.71 12.63 3.45
N ARG A 219 28.51 13.18 3.17
CA ARG A 219 27.58 13.61 4.24
C ARG A 219 27.06 12.42 5.03
N GLY A 220 26.67 11.35 4.35
CA GLY A 220 26.29 10.11 5.00
C GLY A 220 27.41 9.58 5.87
N GLU A 221 28.62 9.46 5.34
CA GLU A 221 29.78 8.98 6.11
C GLU A 221 30.02 9.80 7.39
N GLN A 222 29.88 11.13 7.32
CA GLN A 222 29.97 12.00 8.50
C GLN A 222 28.83 11.74 9.49
N GLU A 223 27.58 11.64 9.04
CA GLU A 223 26.44 11.31 9.90
C GLU A 223 26.67 9.96 10.61
N ALA A 224 27.10 8.92 9.88
CA ALA A 224 27.47 7.62 10.45
C ALA A 224 28.51 7.72 11.55
N HIS A 225 29.55 8.52 11.29
CA HIS A 225 30.66 8.69 12.24
C HIS A 225 30.14 9.19 13.58
N TYR A 226 29.29 10.21 13.58
CA TYR A 226 28.69 10.75 14.79
C TYR A 226 27.67 9.80 15.42
N GLU A 227 26.83 9.12 14.64
CA GLU A 227 25.92 8.10 15.17
C GLU A 227 26.68 6.97 15.89
N MET A 228 27.80 6.52 15.32
CA MET A 228 28.65 5.51 15.94
C MET A 228 29.25 6.00 17.27
N ALA A 229 29.74 7.24 17.30
CA ALA A 229 30.27 7.85 18.52
C ALA A 229 29.19 7.99 19.61
N ALA A 230 27.99 8.45 19.24
CA ALA A 230 26.85 8.56 20.15
C ALA A 230 26.47 7.19 20.75
N ARG A 231 26.32 6.17 19.90
CA ARG A 231 26.03 4.80 20.34
C ARG A 231 27.13 4.23 21.25
N ALA A 232 28.40 4.55 20.98
CA ALA A 232 29.51 4.13 21.84
C ALA A 232 29.46 4.81 23.22
N GLU A 233 29.16 6.11 23.27
CA GLU A 233 29.03 6.86 24.52
C GLU A 233 27.81 6.42 25.33
N GLN A 234 26.67 6.17 24.68
CA GLN A 234 25.47 5.62 25.32
C GLN A 234 25.77 4.24 25.93
N ARG A 235 26.46 3.36 25.19
CA ARG A 235 26.93 2.07 25.72
C ARG A 235 27.92 2.23 26.88
N ARG A 236 28.71 3.30 26.93
CA ARG A 236 29.62 3.57 28.06
C ARG A 236 28.86 4.01 29.31
N ARG A 237 27.84 4.88 29.16
CA ARG A 237 26.99 5.39 30.25
C ARG A 237 26.05 4.33 30.80
N ASN A 238 25.45 3.58 29.89
CA ASN A 238 24.53 2.48 30.16
C ASN A 238 25.15 1.20 29.60
N PRO A 239 26.15 0.63 30.29
CA PRO A 239 26.76 -0.62 29.85
C PRO A 239 25.65 -1.66 29.69
N PRO A 240 25.63 -2.39 28.56
CA PRO A 240 24.68 -3.47 28.40
C PRO A 240 24.88 -4.44 29.58
N PRO A 241 23.79 -5.03 30.11
CA PRO A 241 23.93 -6.06 31.12
C PRO A 241 24.94 -7.12 30.61
N PRO A 242 25.78 -7.68 31.50
CA PRO A 242 26.73 -8.70 31.08
C PRO A 242 25.98 -9.74 30.27
N ALA A 243 26.53 -10.10 29.10
CA ALA A 243 25.92 -11.10 28.24
C ALA A 243 25.60 -12.31 29.11
N ALA A 244 24.31 -12.63 29.23
CA ALA A 244 23.91 -13.86 29.89
C ALA A 244 24.74 -14.97 29.25
N ALA A 245 25.29 -15.89 30.06
CA ALA A 245 26.03 -17.02 29.54
C ALA A 245 25.22 -17.60 28.39
N ALA A 246 25.79 -17.57 27.18
CA ALA A 246 25.08 -17.97 25.99
C ALA A 246 24.52 -19.36 26.25
N ASP A 247 23.20 -19.46 26.27
CA ASP A 247 22.54 -20.73 26.55
C ASP A 247 22.97 -21.66 25.42
N PRO A 248 23.73 -22.74 25.70
CA PRO A 248 24.29 -23.58 24.64
C PRO A 248 23.19 -24.39 23.93
N ARG A 249 21.95 -24.30 24.40
CA ARG A 249 20.80 -24.96 23.78
C ARG A 249 20.46 -24.25 22.46
N PRO A 250 20.16 -25.02 21.40
CA PRO A 250 19.72 -24.44 20.14
C PRO A 250 18.43 -23.65 20.34
N HIS A 251 18.26 -22.58 19.55
CA HIS A 251 17.00 -21.88 19.48
C HIS A 251 15.91 -22.83 18.99
N VAL A 252 14.74 -22.76 19.61
CA VAL A 252 13.57 -23.48 19.10
C VAL A 252 13.17 -22.83 17.78
N PRO A 253 13.04 -23.59 16.68
CA PRO A 253 12.59 -23.03 15.42
C PRO A 253 11.19 -22.43 15.61
N THR A 254 10.91 -21.29 14.98
CA THR A 254 9.62 -20.60 15.10
C THR A 254 8.84 -20.51 13.79
N TYR A 255 9.47 -20.90 12.68
CA TYR A 255 8.88 -20.97 11.34
C TYR A 255 9.70 -21.92 10.46
N GLY A 256 9.16 -22.25 9.27
CA GLY A 256 9.83 -23.07 8.26
C GLY A 256 9.84 -24.57 8.56
N ALA A 257 10.53 -25.33 7.71
CA ALA A 257 10.51 -26.79 7.74
C ALA A 257 10.94 -27.39 9.09
N GLU A 258 11.93 -26.78 9.77
CA GLU A 258 12.39 -27.22 11.08
C GLU A 258 11.32 -27.05 12.16
N PHE A 259 10.52 -25.97 12.10
CA PHE A 259 9.37 -25.78 12.98
C PHE A 259 8.25 -26.76 12.65
N ASP A 260 7.98 -27.02 11.38
CA ASP A 260 6.95 -27.97 10.96
C ASP A 260 7.27 -29.39 11.43
N ASP A 261 8.53 -29.82 11.35
CA ASP A 261 8.98 -31.10 11.89
C ASP A 261 8.79 -31.20 13.41
N LEU A 262 9.16 -30.14 14.13
CA LEU A 262 8.95 -30.06 15.57
C LEU A 262 7.45 -30.07 15.93
N ALA A 263 6.64 -29.34 15.19
CA ALA A 263 5.18 -29.31 15.35
C ALA A 263 4.56 -30.70 15.08
N ARG A 264 5.00 -31.42 14.03
CA ARG A 264 4.59 -32.81 13.79
C ARG A 264 4.92 -33.71 14.97
N GLU A 265 6.12 -33.59 15.55
CA GLU A 265 6.51 -34.38 16.72
C GLU A 265 5.61 -34.08 17.92
N TRP A 266 5.37 -32.80 18.22
CA TRP A 266 4.52 -32.39 19.34
C TRP A 266 3.07 -32.82 19.16
N LEU A 267 2.50 -32.61 17.97
CA LEU A 267 1.15 -33.04 17.64
C LEU A 267 0.98 -34.56 17.75
N ARG A 268 2.02 -35.34 17.41
CA ARG A 268 2.01 -36.81 17.57
C ARG A 268 2.06 -37.24 19.04
N ARG A 269 2.75 -36.49 19.89
CA ARG A 269 3.07 -36.88 21.27
C ARG A 269 2.07 -36.37 22.30
N PHE A 270 1.54 -35.17 22.09
CA PHE A 270 0.75 -34.46 23.11
C PHE A 270 -0.71 -34.23 22.71
N GLU A 271 -1.02 -34.31 21.41
CA GLU A 271 -2.35 -33.99 20.90
C GLU A 271 -3.10 -35.22 20.35
N PRO A 272 -4.43 -35.17 20.24
CA PRO A 272 -5.20 -36.20 19.55
C PRO A 272 -4.79 -36.33 18.07
N ALA A 273 -4.83 -37.56 17.55
CA ALA A 273 -4.40 -37.88 16.17
C ALA A 273 -5.10 -37.07 15.06
N VAL A 274 -6.28 -36.50 15.33
CA VAL A 274 -6.99 -35.61 14.40
C VAL A 274 -6.21 -34.32 14.12
N ASN A 275 -5.48 -33.79 15.10
CA ASN A 275 -4.73 -32.53 14.96
C ASN A 275 -3.52 -32.71 14.04
N LEU A 276 -2.78 -33.82 14.17
CA LEU A 276 -1.70 -34.17 13.25
C LEU A 276 -2.22 -34.32 11.81
N ARG A 277 -3.36 -34.99 11.62
CA ARG A 277 -3.97 -35.13 10.29
C ARG A 277 -4.39 -33.77 9.69
N GLN A 278 -4.93 -32.87 10.50
CA GLN A 278 -5.28 -31.51 10.06
C GLN A 278 -4.05 -30.68 9.70
N PHE A 279 -2.97 -30.82 10.47
CA PHE A 279 -1.70 -30.15 10.21
C PHE A 279 -1.08 -30.60 8.88
N GLU A 280 -1.02 -31.91 8.61
CA GLU A 280 -0.54 -32.44 7.32
C GLU A 280 -1.43 -31.98 6.15
N ALA A 281 -2.75 -31.95 6.35
CA ALA A 281 -3.67 -31.45 5.34
C ALA A 281 -3.46 -29.95 5.05
N LYS A 282 -3.14 -29.15 6.07
CA LYS A 282 -2.78 -27.73 5.91
C LYS A 282 -1.51 -27.58 5.07
N LEU A 283 -0.46 -28.33 5.34
CA LEU A 283 0.80 -28.25 4.58
C LEU A 283 0.62 -28.68 3.12
N GLN A 284 -0.09 -29.78 2.88
CA GLN A 284 -0.43 -30.22 1.52
C GLN A 284 -1.32 -29.24 0.77
N MET A 285 -2.20 -28.53 1.48
CA MET A 285 -3.00 -27.45 0.90
C MET A 285 -2.13 -26.25 0.56
N ALA A 286 -1.20 -25.86 1.43
CA ALA A 286 -0.26 -24.79 1.19
C ALA A 286 0.63 -25.06 -0.04
N GLU A 287 1.23 -26.26 -0.15
CA GLU A 287 2.03 -26.65 -1.32
C GLU A 287 1.24 -26.62 -2.64
N ARG A 288 -0.07 -26.88 -2.59
CA ARG A 288 -0.95 -26.80 -3.77
C ARG A 288 -1.33 -25.37 -4.12
N LEU A 289 -1.37 -24.47 -3.14
CA LEU A 289 -1.71 -23.07 -3.32
C LEU A 289 -0.47 -22.21 -3.66
N GLU A 290 0.72 -22.57 -3.18
CA GLU A 290 1.98 -21.88 -3.51
C GLU A 290 2.33 -21.90 -5.01
N GLY A 291 1.73 -22.82 -5.78
CA GLY A 291 1.86 -22.87 -7.24
C GLY A 291 0.58 -22.51 -8.00
N ASN A 292 -0.46 -22.02 -7.30
CA ASN A 292 -1.72 -21.63 -7.91
C ASN A 292 -1.90 -20.11 -7.70
N ASP A 293 -1.76 -19.34 -8.77
CA ASP A 293 -2.14 -17.93 -8.84
C ASP A 293 -3.67 -17.75 -8.78
N ASP A 294 -4.39 -18.62 -8.07
CA ASP A 294 -5.86 -18.65 -8.04
C ASP A 294 -6.41 -17.33 -7.49
N THR A 295 -5.71 -16.69 -6.56
CA THR A 295 -6.12 -15.37 -6.02
C THR A 295 -5.97 -14.27 -7.09
N ASP A 296 -4.84 -14.23 -7.79
CA ASP A 296 -4.60 -13.22 -8.84
C ASP A 296 -5.49 -13.45 -10.06
N LEU A 297 -5.76 -14.72 -10.37
CA LEU A 297 -6.71 -15.11 -11.41
C LEU A 297 -8.14 -14.70 -11.06
N GLU A 298 -8.60 -14.90 -9.82
CA GLU A 298 -9.93 -14.45 -9.38
C GLU A 298 -10.07 -12.93 -9.48
N VAL A 299 -9.06 -12.18 -9.01
CA VAL A 299 -9.00 -10.72 -9.17
C VAL A 299 -9.03 -10.33 -10.65
N ALA A 300 -8.25 -11.03 -11.49
CA ALA A 300 -8.18 -10.75 -12.92
C ALA A 300 -9.52 -11.00 -13.64
N LEU A 301 -10.20 -12.09 -13.31
CA LEU A 301 -11.50 -12.43 -13.89
C LEU A 301 -12.58 -11.42 -13.49
N GLU A 302 -12.64 -11.02 -12.23
CA GLU A 302 -13.60 -9.99 -11.78
C GLU A 302 -13.32 -8.64 -12.47
N ARG A 303 -12.04 -8.23 -12.58
CA ARG A 303 -11.67 -6.99 -13.28
C ARG A 303 -12.08 -7.01 -14.76
N LEU A 304 -11.81 -8.12 -15.46
CA LEU A 304 -12.18 -8.26 -16.88
C LEU A 304 -13.70 -8.34 -17.10
N LYS A 305 -14.44 -8.87 -16.14
CA LYS A 305 -15.92 -8.86 -16.16
C LYS A 305 -16.46 -7.43 -16.05
N ASP A 306 -15.82 -6.58 -15.26
CA ASP A 306 -16.20 -5.18 -15.08
C ASP A 306 -15.76 -4.26 -16.23
N ALA A 307 -14.84 -4.72 -17.09
CA ALA A 307 -14.40 -3.98 -18.29
C ALA A 307 -15.51 -3.72 -19.33
N GLY A 308 -16.67 -4.37 -19.17
CA GLY A 308 -17.82 -4.20 -20.06
C GLY A 308 -17.61 -4.86 -21.43
N PRO A 309 -18.40 -4.49 -22.46
CA PRO A 309 -18.38 -5.17 -23.77
C PRO A 309 -17.15 -4.82 -24.65
N GLY A 310 -16.14 -4.15 -24.09
CA GLY A 310 -14.90 -3.83 -24.78
C GLY A 310 -14.09 -5.09 -25.09
N LEU A 311 -13.31 -5.05 -26.17
CA LEU A 311 -12.38 -6.13 -26.49
C LEU A 311 -11.10 -5.94 -25.66
N VAL A 312 -10.89 -6.78 -24.65
CA VAL A 312 -9.58 -6.93 -23.99
C VAL A 312 -8.85 -8.09 -24.67
N PRO A 313 -7.76 -7.82 -25.43
CA PRO A 313 -7.04 -8.87 -26.13
C PRO A 313 -6.27 -9.74 -25.13
N ILE A 314 -6.51 -11.05 -25.17
CA ILE A 314 -5.76 -12.05 -24.40
C ILE A 314 -4.69 -12.63 -25.32
N GLN A 315 -3.42 -12.45 -24.96
CA GLN A 315 -2.30 -12.99 -25.73
C GLN A 315 -2.17 -14.50 -25.51
N ALA A 316 -1.61 -15.20 -26.51
CA ALA A 316 -1.36 -16.62 -26.38
C ALA A 316 -0.25 -16.87 -25.36
N HIS A 317 -0.54 -17.66 -24.33
CA HIS A 317 0.40 -17.97 -23.26
C HIS A 317 0.47 -19.49 -23.03
N ALA A 318 1.60 -19.98 -22.50
CA ALA A 318 1.79 -21.40 -22.19
C ALA A 318 0.86 -21.87 -21.05
N ASP A 319 0.63 -21.01 -20.07
CA ASP A 319 -0.45 -21.13 -19.09
C ASP A 319 -1.56 -20.11 -19.40
N TRP A 320 -2.78 -20.60 -19.63
CA TRP A 320 -3.94 -19.75 -19.91
C TRP A 320 -4.30 -18.83 -18.73
N ARG A 321 -3.96 -19.21 -17.49
CA ARG A 321 -4.21 -18.39 -16.30
C ARG A 321 -3.37 -17.11 -16.34
N GLN A 322 -2.08 -17.27 -16.60
CA GLN A 322 -1.14 -16.16 -16.75
C GLN A 322 -1.54 -15.24 -17.90
N GLY A 323 -1.98 -15.78 -19.04
CA GLY A 323 -2.52 -14.95 -20.12
C GLY A 323 -3.74 -14.11 -19.73
N ILE A 324 -4.59 -14.59 -18.81
CA ILE A 324 -5.73 -13.82 -18.27
C ILE A 324 -5.24 -12.75 -17.28
N ILE A 325 -4.30 -13.09 -16.40
CA ILE A 325 -3.71 -12.17 -15.42
C ILE A 325 -3.03 -10.99 -16.14
N GLU A 326 -2.14 -11.27 -17.10
CA GLU A 326 -1.46 -10.25 -17.91
C GLU A 326 -2.45 -9.35 -18.66
N ALA A 327 -3.49 -9.94 -19.28
CA ALA A 327 -4.51 -9.17 -20.00
C ALA A 327 -5.31 -8.25 -19.07
N SER A 328 -5.65 -8.73 -17.88
CA SER A 328 -6.32 -7.95 -16.84
C SER A 328 -5.44 -6.81 -16.31
N ASN A 329 -4.16 -7.10 -16.08
CA ASN A 329 -3.19 -6.12 -15.61
C ASN A 329 -2.96 -5.01 -16.62
N ARG A 330 -2.78 -5.39 -17.90
CA ARG A 330 -2.66 -4.42 -18.99
C ARG A 330 -3.90 -3.56 -19.13
N TYR A 331 -5.09 -4.16 -19.07
CA TYR A 331 -6.35 -3.41 -19.07
C TYR A 331 -6.40 -2.39 -17.91
N TYR A 332 -6.02 -2.79 -16.70
CA TYR A 332 -5.95 -1.90 -15.55
C TYR A 332 -5.00 -0.72 -15.78
N LEU A 333 -3.77 -1.01 -16.19
CA LEU A 333 -2.76 0.02 -16.47
C LEU A 333 -3.22 0.97 -17.58
N ASP A 334 -3.87 0.47 -18.63
CA ASP A 334 -4.47 1.31 -19.67
C ASP A 334 -5.57 2.23 -19.12
N GLN A 335 -6.37 1.78 -18.15
CA GLN A 335 -7.35 2.67 -17.47
C GLN A 335 -6.65 3.74 -16.62
N VAL A 336 -5.58 3.39 -15.91
CA VAL A 336 -4.77 4.35 -15.14
C VAL A 336 -4.14 5.40 -16.08
N ARG A 337 -3.57 4.96 -17.20
CA ARG A 337 -3.03 5.84 -18.25
C ARG A 337 -4.09 6.76 -18.83
N ALA A 338 -5.26 6.23 -19.14
CA ALA A 338 -6.38 7.02 -19.66
C ALA A 338 -6.84 8.09 -18.65
N ALA A 339 -6.67 7.83 -17.34
CA ALA A 339 -7.00 8.78 -16.30
C ALA A 339 -5.91 9.84 -16.05
N LEU A 340 -4.67 9.56 -16.41
CA LEU A 340 -3.52 10.41 -16.11
C LEU A 340 -3.67 11.87 -16.60
N PRO A 341 -4.17 12.17 -17.82
CA PRO A 341 -4.30 13.54 -18.30
C PRO A 341 -5.20 14.41 -17.43
N HIS A 342 -6.42 13.97 -17.08
CA HIS A 342 -7.33 14.79 -16.30
C HIS A 342 -6.93 14.89 -14.82
N VAL A 343 -6.29 13.86 -14.28
CA VAL A 343 -5.72 13.90 -12.93
C VAL A 343 -4.57 14.89 -12.86
N TYR A 344 -3.70 14.91 -13.87
CA TYR A 344 -2.61 15.88 -13.96
C TYR A 344 -3.13 17.30 -14.19
N ASP A 345 -4.14 17.50 -15.04
CA ASP A 345 -4.81 18.81 -15.18
C ASP A 345 -5.35 19.32 -13.84
N ALA A 346 -5.98 18.44 -13.05
CA ALA A 346 -6.45 18.77 -11.71
C ALA A 346 -5.31 19.12 -10.75
N TYR A 347 -4.18 18.40 -10.82
CA TYR A 347 -2.96 18.74 -10.10
C TYR A 347 -2.45 20.14 -10.47
N CYS A 348 -2.28 20.42 -11.77
CA CYS A 348 -1.83 21.72 -12.26
C CYS A 348 -2.76 22.86 -11.83
N GLN A 349 -4.08 22.65 -11.89
CA GLN A 349 -5.06 23.63 -11.44
C GLN A 349 -4.89 23.95 -9.96
N ARG A 350 -4.67 22.94 -9.11
CA ARG A 350 -4.44 23.13 -7.68
C ARG A 350 -3.15 23.90 -7.40
N GLU A 351 -2.07 23.58 -8.12
CA GLU A 351 -0.80 24.31 -8.05
C GLU A 351 -0.98 25.78 -8.46
N GLN A 352 -1.68 26.06 -9.55
CA GLN A 352 -1.97 27.43 -10.01
C GLN A 352 -2.79 28.23 -9.00
N LEU A 353 -3.72 27.58 -8.30
CA LEU A 353 -4.53 28.20 -7.25
C LEU A 353 -3.78 28.32 -5.91
N GLY A 354 -2.55 27.81 -5.81
CA GLY A 354 -1.78 27.77 -4.57
C GLY A 354 -2.40 26.86 -3.51
N ILE A 355 -3.26 25.91 -3.92
CA ILE A 355 -3.90 24.95 -3.03
C ILE A 355 -2.93 23.80 -2.77
N ARG A 356 -1.96 24.07 -1.88
CA ARG A 356 -1.06 23.03 -1.39
C ARG A 356 -1.84 22.03 -0.55
N GLN A 357 -1.53 20.74 -0.70
CA GLN A 357 -2.01 19.72 0.22
C GLN A 357 -1.52 20.10 1.63
N ALA A 358 -2.41 20.01 2.62
CA ALA A 358 -2.00 20.27 4.00
C ALA A 358 -0.94 19.22 4.38
N PRO A 359 0.18 19.63 4.99
CA PRO A 359 1.22 18.71 5.41
C PRO A 359 0.63 17.54 6.20
N VAL A 360 0.92 16.31 5.78
CA VAL A 360 0.61 15.09 6.54
C VAL A 360 1.18 15.18 7.96
N ALA A 361 2.24 15.97 8.15
CA ALA A 361 2.82 16.31 9.45
C ALA A 361 1.78 16.78 10.49
N GLU A 362 0.69 17.46 10.10
CA GLU A 362 -0.35 17.91 11.04
C GLU A 362 -1.30 16.77 11.48
N ARG A 363 -1.47 15.73 10.63
CA ARG A 363 -2.15 14.48 10.99
C ARG A 363 -1.25 13.53 11.79
N ARG A 364 0.04 13.44 11.47
CA ARG A 364 1.03 12.56 12.14
C ARG A 364 1.53 13.10 13.48
N ARG A 365 1.64 14.42 13.69
CA ARG A 365 1.93 15.01 15.02
C ARG A 365 0.92 14.60 16.11
N ARG A 366 -0.29 14.17 15.73
CA ARG A 366 -1.27 13.61 16.68
C ARG A 366 -0.97 12.16 17.09
N LYS A 367 -0.06 11.44 16.41
CA LYS A 367 0.27 10.02 16.66
C LYS A 367 1.76 9.73 16.94
N ARG A 368 2.71 10.50 16.41
CA ARG A 368 4.16 10.39 16.71
C ARG A 368 4.63 11.70 17.38
N ALA A 369 5.39 11.58 18.46
CA ALA A 369 5.85 12.71 19.27
C ALA A 369 7.06 13.46 18.67
N ALA A 370 7.77 12.86 17.70
CA ALA A 370 9.00 13.40 17.09
C ALA A 370 9.09 12.96 15.61
N THR A 371 9.71 13.79 14.76
CA THR A 371 10.01 13.47 13.35
C THR A 371 11.31 12.66 13.20
N HIS A 372 11.64 12.23 11.97
CA HIS A 372 12.93 11.57 11.69
C HIS A 372 14.09 12.52 12.01
N PHE A 373 13.96 13.78 11.60
CA PHE A 373 14.94 14.82 11.92
C PHE A 373 15.09 15.04 13.42
N ASP A 374 13.98 15.14 14.17
CA ASP A 374 14.03 15.33 15.63
C ASP A 374 14.82 14.24 16.34
N TRP A 375 14.69 13.00 15.88
CA TRP A 375 15.43 11.87 16.43
C TRP A 375 16.90 11.89 16.01
N GLN A 376 17.19 12.08 14.72
CA GLN A 376 18.56 12.01 14.22
C GLN A 376 19.42 13.20 14.69
N GLN A 377 18.86 14.41 14.76
CA GLN A 377 19.63 15.60 15.19
C GLN A 377 20.20 15.44 16.60
N GLU A 378 19.46 14.81 17.51
CA GLU A 378 19.91 14.62 18.89
C GLU A 378 21.04 13.59 18.96
N ILE A 379 20.95 12.53 18.14
CA ILE A 379 22.00 11.50 18.05
C ILE A 379 23.28 12.11 17.49
N ILE A 380 23.18 12.89 16.41
CA ILE A 380 24.36 13.54 15.81
C ILE A 380 25.02 14.50 16.81
N ARG A 381 24.23 15.35 17.48
CA ARG A 381 24.71 16.23 18.56
C ARG A 381 25.37 15.46 19.70
N GLU A 382 24.78 14.36 20.15
CA GLU A 382 25.40 13.50 21.16
C GLU A 382 26.74 12.92 20.68
N GLY A 383 26.81 12.49 19.43
CA GLY A 383 28.03 12.00 18.79
C GLY A 383 29.14 13.06 18.79
N ARG A 384 28.81 14.29 18.38
CA ARG A 384 29.75 15.42 18.39
C ARG A 384 30.24 15.77 19.79
N ARG A 385 29.33 15.84 20.77
CA ARG A 385 29.69 16.04 22.20
C ARG A 385 30.60 14.92 22.71
N ALA A 386 30.38 13.68 22.29
CA ALA A 386 31.24 12.54 22.67
C ALA A 386 32.65 12.65 22.08
N LEU A 387 32.81 13.27 20.91
CA LEU A 387 34.10 13.53 20.27
C LEU A 387 34.75 14.86 20.71
N GLY A 388 34.09 15.65 21.55
CA GLY A 388 34.59 16.94 22.01
C GLY A 388 34.41 18.08 20.99
N GLU A 389 33.51 17.91 20.03
CA GLU A 389 33.15 18.91 19.02
C GLU A 389 31.99 19.81 19.50
N PRO A 390 31.76 20.96 18.82
CA PRO A 390 30.61 21.83 19.07
C PRO A 390 29.26 21.11 18.97
N ASP A 391 28.31 21.53 19.82
CA ASP A 391 26.95 20.99 19.88
C ASP A 391 26.03 21.65 18.84
N ASP A 392 26.40 21.51 17.57
CA ASP A 392 25.66 22.02 16.42
C ASP A 392 25.64 20.99 15.28
N LEU A 393 25.02 21.34 14.16
CA LEU A 393 24.93 20.48 12.97
C LEU A 393 25.85 20.97 11.83
N ASP A 394 26.83 21.83 12.14
CA ASP A 394 27.77 22.36 11.15
C ASP A 394 29.03 21.47 11.12
N PHE A 395 29.02 20.44 10.27
CA PHE A 395 30.13 19.48 10.07
C PHE A 395 30.39 19.14 8.60
#